data_AF-A0A6A6CVH4-F1
#
_entry.id   AF-A0A6A6CVH4-F1
#
_cell.length_a   1.000
_cell.length_b   1.000
_cell.length_c   1.000
_cell.angle_alpha   90.00
_cell.angle_beta   90.00
_cell.angle_gamma   90.00
#
_symmetry.space_group_name_H-M   'P 1'
#
loop_
_entity.id
_entity.type
_entity.pdbx_description
1 polymer ?
#
loop_
_entity_poly.entity_id
_entity_poly.type
_entity_poly.pdbx_seq_one_letter_code
_entity_poly.pdbx_strand_id
1 'polypeptide(L)'
;MDFDKHERDHESTEALLDAVERRRDRPWQRGSLGVWSISAFCNVVLFLLSLGMLMASLRPKSTINTQDALRVTSIYTPVFEDTAIRLQTTHLNGSLYQGSSVWHDLPSDPVAEEAWDQFEHIRTTSLTSAQLLAMGKEPSTVAKYEDKIWHMGDDAYVGTLDFFHQVHCLNMLRKAAFAGNAAMPSWPVVETIHLQHCTGMLMQHLLCTADAGMVTYQWRENSHIPYPDFGVNRQCRDWRQLVAWRDEHAVDLDKYMVYKKPGWVKNVPWSSEEETEFLRELDRIIEEERRKSGG
;
A
#
# COMPACT_ATOMS: atom_id res chain seq x y z
N MET A 1 80.05 -8.08 95.38
CA MET A 1 79.77 -9.05 94.30
C MET A 1 78.31 -9.40 94.42
N ASP A 2 77.40 -9.08 93.53
CA ASP A 2 77.42 -8.39 92.25
C ASP A 2 75.93 -8.04 92.00
N PHE A 3 75.58 -6.78 91.79
CA PHE A 3 74.19 -6.34 91.59
C PHE A 3 74.15 -5.42 90.37
N ASP A 4 74.12 -6.03 89.19
CA ASP A 4 73.86 -5.30 87.95
C ASP A 4 73.17 -6.20 86.91
N LYS A 5 71.84 -6.35 87.03
CA LYS A 5 71.02 -7.01 86.00
C LYS A 5 69.50 -6.77 86.10
N HIS A 6 69.06 -5.51 86.23
CA HIS A 6 67.62 -5.23 86.21
C HIS A 6 67.16 -4.03 85.36
N GLU A 7 67.94 -3.65 84.33
CA GLU A 7 67.58 -2.54 83.44
C GLU A 7 67.36 -2.93 81.95
N ARG A 8 67.34 -4.23 81.60
CA ARG A 8 67.22 -4.66 80.18
C ARG A 8 65.84 -5.13 79.72
N ASP A 9 64.89 -5.33 80.63
CA ASP A 9 63.60 -5.95 80.28
C ASP A 9 62.51 -4.94 79.87
N HIS A 10 62.70 -3.66 80.17
CA HIS A 10 61.73 -2.60 79.83
C HIS A 10 61.79 -2.14 78.36
N GLU A 11 62.98 -2.13 77.74
CA GLU A 11 63.13 -1.62 76.35
C GLU A 11 62.57 -2.60 75.30
N SER A 12 62.70 -3.91 75.56
CA SER A 12 62.19 -4.96 74.67
C SER A 12 60.67 -5.10 74.70
N THR A 13 60.05 -4.82 75.84
CA THR A 13 58.60 -4.88 76.03
C THR A 13 57.91 -3.67 75.42
N GLU A 14 58.49 -2.46 75.52
CA GLU A 14 57.98 -1.29 74.79
C GLU A 14 58.11 -1.46 73.27
N ALA A 15 59.22 -1.99 72.75
CA ALA A 15 59.38 -2.21 71.31
C ALA A 15 58.41 -3.26 70.75
N LEU A 16 58.06 -4.30 71.53
CA LEU A 16 57.07 -5.31 71.15
C LEU A 16 55.63 -4.79 71.26
N LEU A 17 55.31 -4.01 72.29
CA LEU A 17 54.01 -3.37 72.43
C LEU A 17 53.76 -2.38 71.29
N ASP A 18 54.75 -1.56 70.96
CA ASP A 18 54.68 -0.56 69.90
C ASP A 18 54.63 -1.19 68.49
N ALA A 19 55.19 -2.40 68.31
CA ALA A 19 55.06 -3.18 67.08
C ALA A 19 53.69 -3.90 66.97
N VAL A 20 53.12 -4.33 68.10
CA VAL A 20 51.78 -4.95 68.15
C VAL A 20 50.68 -3.90 67.99
N GLU A 21 50.82 -2.71 68.59
CA GLU A 21 49.92 -1.58 68.40
C GLU A 21 49.94 -1.06 66.96
N ARG A 22 51.13 -0.90 66.35
CA ARG A 22 51.23 -0.53 64.92
C ARG A 22 50.65 -1.57 63.95
N ARG A 23 50.55 -2.84 64.34
CA ARG A 23 49.89 -3.90 63.53
C ARG A 23 48.38 -3.95 63.75
N ARG A 24 47.92 -3.63 64.96
CA ARG A 24 46.50 -3.58 65.35
C ARG A 24 45.80 -2.35 64.78
N ASP A 25 46.54 -1.27 64.56
CA ASP A 25 46.09 -0.02 63.94
C ASP A 25 46.40 0.07 62.45
N ARG A 26 46.39 -1.06 61.72
CA ARG A 26 46.11 -1.00 60.27
C ARG A 26 44.59 -0.95 60.11
N PRO A 27 43.95 0.24 60.00
CA PRO A 27 42.57 0.29 59.59
C PRO A 27 42.51 -0.42 58.24
N TRP A 28 41.67 -1.45 58.16
CA TRP A 28 41.26 -2.04 56.88
C TRP A 28 40.94 -0.86 55.97
N GLN A 29 41.78 -0.63 54.95
CA GLN A 29 41.76 0.62 54.20
C GLN A 29 40.30 0.91 53.80
N ARG A 30 39.80 2.07 54.22
CA ARG A 30 38.51 2.68 53.84
C ARG A 30 38.39 2.94 52.32
N GLY A 31 39.11 2.20 51.47
CA GLY A 31 38.99 2.23 50.02
C GLY A 31 37.81 1.43 49.48
N SER A 32 37.17 0.58 50.30
CA SER A 32 36.07 -0.26 49.82
C SER A 32 34.76 0.52 49.63
N LEU A 33 34.40 1.44 50.52
CA LEU A 33 33.09 2.11 50.47
C LEU A 33 32.86 2.86 49.15
N GLY A 34 33.88 3.57 48.65
CA GLY A 34 33.79 4.30 47.38
C GLY A 34 33.62 3.38 46.18
N VAL A 35 34.35 2.25 46.14
CA VAL A 35 34.24 1.26 45.06
C VAL A 35 32.89 0.54 45.09
N TRP A 36 32.38 0.20 46.27
CA TRP A 36 31.04 -0.38 46.43
C TRP A 36 29.93 0.61 46.04
N SER A 37 30.07 1.89 46.39
CA SER A 37 29.12 2.94 45.98
C SER A 37 29.14 3.19 44.47
N ILE A 38 30.31 3.21 43.84
CA ILE A 38 30.44 3.37 42.37
C ILE A 38 29.84 2.15 41.66
N SER A 39 30.16 0.93 42.11
CA SER A 39 29.59 -0.30 41.55
C SER A 39 28.06 -0.35 41.71
N ALA A 40 27.53 0.02 42.89
CA ALA A 40 26.10 0.10 43.12
C ALA A 40 25.43 1.13 42.19
N PHE A 41 26.03 2.30 42.02
CA PHE A 41 25.55 3.31 41.08
C PHE A 41 25.53 2.80 39.63
N CYS A 42 26.62 2.16 39.17
CA CYS A 42 26.68 1.57 37.83
C CYS A 42 25.62 0.48 37.61
N ASN A 43 25.38 -0.38 38.61
CA ASN A 43 24.34 -1.41 38.53
C ASN A 43 22.92 -0.81 38.49
N VAL A 44 22.66 0.26 39.26
CA VAL A 44 21.39 0.98 39.19
C VAL A 44 21.20 1.62 37.81
N VAL A 45 22.23 2.26 37.25
CA VAL A 45 22.18 2.83 35.89
C VAL A 45 21.93 1.73 34.85
N LEU A 46 22.66 0.62 34.91
CA LEU A 46 22.47 -0.52 34.00
C LEU A 46 21.07 -1.14 34.14
N PHE A 47 20.55 -1.24 35.36
CA PHE A 47 19.20 -1.72 35.61
C PHE A 47 18.16 -0.77 35.02
N LEU A 48 18.29 0.54 35.22
CA LEU A 48 17.37 1.54 34.66
C LEU A 48 17.42 1.56 33.12
N LEU A 49 18.61 1.43 32.53
CA LEU A 49 18.78 1.31 31.08
C LEU A 49 18.14 0.04 30.54
N SER A 50 18.39 -1.11 31.19
CA SER A 50 17.83 -2.41 30.79
C SER A 50 16.31 -2.44 30.95
N LEU A 51 15.79 -1.86 32.04
CA LEU A 51 14.36 -1.70 32.27
C LEU A 51 13.73 -0.76 31.23
N GLY A 52 14.42 0.33 30.88
CA GLY A 52 14.01 1.24 29.79
C GLY A 52 13.94 0.53 28.44
N MET A 53 14.94 -0.28 28.10
CA MET A 53 14.96 -1.09 26.87
C MET A 53 13.85 -2.15 26.86
N LEU A 54 13.62 -2.83 27.98
CA LEU A 54 12.53 -3.81 28.11
C LEU A 54 11.16 -3.14 27.96
N MET A 55 10.94 -2.02 28.66
CA MET A 55 9.69 -1.25 28.55
C MET A 55 9.47 -0.73 27.13
N ALA A 56 10.52 -0.28 26.43
CA ALA A 56 10.44 0.12 25.03
C ALA A 56 10.15 -1.06 24.08
N SER A 57 10.71 -2.24 24.35
CA SER A 57 10.45 -3.47 23.59
C SER A 57 9.05 -4.04 23.82
N LEU A 58 8.46 -3.79 25.00
CA LEU A 58 7.10 -4.20 25.36
C LEU A 58 6.05 -3.20 24.88
N ARG A 59 6.45 -2.01 24.42
CA ARG A 59 5.51 -1.14 23.70
C ARG A 59 5.05 -1.89 22.45
N PRO A 60 3.73 -1.99 22.19
CA PRO A 60 3.28 -2.51 20.92
C PRO A 60 3.98 -1.70 19.83
N LYS A 61 4.68 -2.40 18.91
CA LYS A 61 5.19 -1.75 17.70
C LYS A 61 4.04 -0.96 17.14
N SER A 62 4.21 0.36 16.95
CA SER A 62 3.15 1.21 16.46
C SER A 62 2.59 0.59 15.18
N THR A 63 1.42 -0.02 15.27
CA THR A 63 0.69 -0.45 14.10
C THR A 63 0.28 0.84 13.43
N ILE A 64 0.92 1.16 12.30
CA ILE A 64 0.54 2.31 11.48
C ILE A 64 -0.97 2.20 11.25
N ASN A 65 -1.71 3.25 11.62
CA ASN A 65 -3.14 3.30 11.35
C ASN A 65 -3.34 3.18 9.84
N THR A 66 -4.36 2.45 9.40
CA THR A 66 -4.73 2.31 7.98
C THR A 66 -4.75 3.65 7.24
N GLN A 67 -5.25 4.72 7.87
CA GLN A 67 -5.26 6.04 7.25
C GLN A 67 -3.85 6.62 7.02
N ASP A 68 -2.96 6.43 7.98
CA ASP A 68 -1.58 6.87 7.84
C ASP A 68 -0.86 6.03 6.78
N ALA A 69 -1.15 4.72 6.72
CA ALA A 69 -0.63 3.83 5.68
C ALA A 69 -1.09 4.26 4.27
N LEU A 70 -2.37 4.64 4.11
CA LEU A 70 -2.89 5.18 2.85
C LEU A 70 -2.18 6.47 2.46
N ARG A 71 -2.07 7.42 3.40
CA ARG A 71 -1.40 8.71 3.16
C ARG A 71 0.06 8.55 2.73
N VAL A 72 0.83 7.65 3.36
CA VAL A 72 2.25 7.45 3.01
C VAL A 72 2.46 6.62 1.74
N THR A 73 1.44 5.89 1.28
CA THR A 73 1.55 5.03 0.08
C THR A 73 0.84 5.58 -1.15
N SER A 74 0.16 6.72 -1.02
CA SER A 74 -0.51 7.48 -2.08
C SER A 74 0.19 8.83 -2.32
N ILE A 75 -0.11 9.47 -3.46
CA ILE A 75 0.24 10.88 -3.67
C ILE A 75 -0.62 11.76 -2.75
N TYR A 76 -0.13 12.94 -2.37
CA TYR A 76 -0.95 13.89 -1.62
C TYR A 76 -2.24 14.22 -2.38
N THR A 77 -3.35 14.22 -1.63
CA THR A 77 -4.68 14.61 -2.10
C THR A 77 -5.48 15.17 -0.91
N PRO A 78 -6.30 16.21 -1.12
CA PRO A 78 -7.12 16.80 -0.07
C PRO A 78 -8.20 15.85 0.47
N VAL A 79 -8.56 14.80 -0.27
CA VAL A 79 -9.55 13.79 0.18
C VAL A 79 -9.15 13.18 1.53
N PHE A 80 -7.86 13.03 1.80
CA PHE A 80 -7.39 12.47 3.07
C PHE A 80 -7.48 13.43 4.26
N GLU A 81 -7.84 14.70 4.04
CA GLU A 81 -8.00 15.72 5.09
C GLU A 81 -9.36 15.62 5.77
N ASP A 82 -10.41 15.32 5.01
CA ASP A 82 -11.80 15.28 5.48
C ASP A 82 -12.46 13.89 5.40
N THR A 83 -11.87 12.96 4.64
CA THR A 83 -12.47 11.65 4.37
C THR A 83 -11.58 10.51 4.87
N ALA A 84 -12.12 9.71 5.80
CA ALA A 84 -11.48 8.48 6.26
C ALA A 84 -11.81 7.31 5.31
N ILE A 85 -10.90 7.02 4.37
CA ILE A 85 -11.10 5.93 3.39
C ILE A 85 -11.01 4.56 4.10
N ARG A 86 -12.07 3.76 3.99
CA ARG A 86 -12.10 2.41 4.56
C ARG A 86 -11.57 1.40 3.54
N LEU A 87 -10.61 0.58 3.95
CA LEU A 87 -10.22 -0.61 3.20
C LEU A 87 -11.26 -1.73 3.41
N GLN A 88 -11.61 -2.40 2.31
CA GLN A 88 -12.47 -3.57 2.33
C GLN A 88 -11.84 -4.68 1.48
N THR A 89 -11.96 -5.91 1.96
CA THR A 89 -11.61 -7.09 1.18
C THR A 89 -12.83 -7.49 0.38
N THR A 90 -12.69 -7.52 -0.94
CA THR A 90 -13.74 -7.95 -1.86
C THR A 90 -13.24 -9.07 -2.76
N HIS A 91 -14.15 -9.89 -3.25
CA HIS A 91 -13.87 -10.92 -4.23
C HIS A 91 -14.23 -10.39 -5.61
N LEU A 92 -13.30 -10.44 -6.57
CA LEU A 92 -13.56 -10.05 -7.95
C LEU A 92 -14.27 -11.21 -8.67
N ASN A 93 -15.36 -10.92 -9.37
CA ASN A 93 -16.03 -11.90 -10.20
C ASN A 93 -15.31 -12.05 -11.54
N GLY A 94 -14.50 -13.10 -11.66
CA GLY A 94 -13.76 -13.44 -12.88
C GLY A 94 -14.46 -14.43 -13.81
N SER A 95 -15.78 -14.62 -13.69
CA SER A 95 -16.52 -15.50 -14.58
C SER A 95 -16.44 -15.03 -16.04
N LEU A 96 -16.43 -15.99 -16.97
CA LEU A 96 -16.58 -15.75 -18.41
C LEU A 96 -18.05 -15.67 -18.84
N TYR A 97 -18.97 -16.07 -17.97
CA TYR A 97 -20.41 -16.08 -18.25
C TYR A 97 -20.97 -14.64 -18.29
N GLN A 98 -21.73 -14.34 -19.34
CA GLN A 98 -22.45 -13.06 -19.47
C GLN A 98 -23.57 -12.98 -18.44
N GLY A 99 -23.82 -11.80 -17.85
CA GLY A 99 -24.78 -11.63 -16.74
C GLY A 99 -24.26 -12.03 -15.35
N SER A 100 -23.03 -12.53 -15.24
CA SER A 100 -22.36 -12.76 -13.95
C SER A 100 -22.02 -11.45 -13.21
N SER A 101 -21.90 -10.35 -13.94
CA SER A 101 -21.67 -9.01 -13.42
C SER A 101 -22.08 -7.95 -14.44
N VAL A 102 -22.66 -6.85 -13.97
CA VAL A 102 -23.01 -5.68 -14.80
C VAL A 102 -21.82 -5.07 -15.54
N TRP A 103 -20.59 -5.34 -15.08
CA TRP A 103 -19.37 -4.85 -15.71
C TRP A 103 -18.99 -5.65 -16.97
N HIS A 104 -19.54 -6.85 -17.16
CA HIS A 104 -19.24 -7.74 -18.29
C HIS A 104 -20.22 -7.54 -19.45
N ASP A 105 -21.35 -6.89 -19.18
CA ASP A 105 -22.44 -6.80 -20.11
C ASP A 105 -22.19 -5.75 -21.19
N LEU A 106 -22.83 -5.96 -22.34
CA LEU A 106 -22.62 -5.15 -23.54
C LEU A 106 -23.14 -3.72 -23.34
N PRO A 107 -22.63 -2.73 -24.10
CA PRO A 107 -23.17 -1.38 -24.07
C PRO A 107 -24.63 -1.24 -24.54
N SER A 108 -25.22 -2.30 -25.10
CA SER A 108 -26.65 -2.36 -25.43
C SER A 108 -27.53 -2.76 -24.25
N ASP A 109 -26.95 -3.25 -23.15
CA ASP A 109 -27.69 -3.61 -21.95
C ASP A 109 -27.97 -2.36 -21.10
N PRO A 110 -29.25 -2.02 -20.83
CA PRO A 110 -29.59 -0.79 -20.12
C PRO A 110 -29.20 -0.81 -18.63
N VAL A 111 -29.16 -1.98 -17.98
CA VAL A 111 -28.74 -2.11 -16.57
C VAL A 111 -27.24 -1.90 -16.46
N ALA A 112 -26.49 -2.45 -17.42
CA ALA A 112 -25.07 -2.18 -17.55
C ALA A 112 -24.85 -0.68 -17.79
N GLU A 113 -25.48 -0.08 -18.79
CA GLU A 113 -25.30 1.34 -19.11
C GLU A 113 -25.55 2.25 -17.89
N GLU A 114 -26.63 2.02 -17.15
CA GLU A 114 -26.91 2.76 -15.91
C GLU A 114 -25.80 2.58 -14.86
N ALA A 115 -25.31 1.34 -14.67
CA ALA A 115 -24.23 1.06 -13.74
C ALA A 115 -22.91 1.74 -14.14
N TRP A 116 -22.64 1.92 -15.43
CA TRP A 116 -21.48 2.67 -15.91
C TRP A 116 -21.70 4.20 -15.81
N ASP A 117 -22.91 4.69 -16.08
CA ASP A 117 -23.25 6.12 -16.13
C ASP A 117 -23.04 6.84 -14.79
N GLN A 118 -23.15 6.12 -13.66
CA GLN A 118 -22.85 6.69 -12.34
C GLN A 118 -21.41 7.25 -12.24
N PHE A 119 -20.47 6.77 -13.05
CA PHE A 119 -19.08 7.24 -13.08
C PHE A 119 -18.78 8.28 -14.17
N GLU A 120 -19.71 8.47 -15.11
CA GLU A 120 -19.57 9.45 -16.21
C GLU A 120 -19.79 10.89 -15.74
N HIS A 121 -20.41 11.06 -14.57
CA HIS A 121 -20.62 12.34 -13.92
C HIS A 121 -19.34 12.87 -13.25
N ILE A 122 -18.36 13.28 -14.07
CA ILE A 122 -17.11 13.89 -13.57
C ILE A 122 -17.41 15.27 -12.99
N ARG A 123 -17.51 15.35 -11.66
CA ARG A 123 -17.82 16.59 -10.93
C ARG A 123 -16.56 17.31 -10.52
N THR A 124 -16.50 18.58 -10.87
CA THR A 124 -15.43 19.47 -10.41
C THR A 124 -15.61 19.82 -8.94
N THR A 125 -14.49 20.01 -8.24
CA THR A 125 -14.40 20.44 -6.85
C THR A 125 -13.39 21.58 -6.73
N SER A 126 -13.55 22.38 -5.67
CA SER A 126 -12.63 23.47 -5.35
C SER A 126 -11.40 22.94 -4.63
N LEU A 127 -10.24 23.43 -5.06
CA LEU A 127 -8.93 23.21 -4.44
C LEU A 127 -8.33 24.55 -4.01
N THR A 128 -7.58 24.58 -2.92
CA THR A 128 -6.81 25.76 -2.51
C THR A 128 -5.46 25.82 -3.20
N SER A 129 -4.84 27.00 -3.27
CA SER A 129 -3.46 27.14 -3.76
C SER A 129 -2.46 26.29 -2.97
N ALA A 130 -2.65 26.15 -1.66
CA ALA A 130 -1.82 25.29 -0.81
C ALA A 130 -1.93 23.81 -1.20
N GLN A 131 -3.16 23.33 -1.46
CA GLN A 131 -3.40 21.96 -1.93
C GLN A 131 -2.74 21.72 -3.30
N LEU A 132 -2.85 22.68 -4.23
CA LEU A 132 -2.19 22.58 -5.53
C LEU A 132 -0.67 22.48 -5.41
N LEU A 133 -0.05 23.32 -4.58
CA LEU A 133 1.40 23.28 -4.34
C LEU A 133 1.83 21.93 -3.73
N ALA A 134 1.06 21.40 -2.79
CA ALA A 134 1.32 20.08 -2.19
C ALA A 134 1.14 18.92 -3.20
N MET A 135 0.29 19.08 -4.21
CA MET A 135 0.18 18.17 -5.36
C MET A 135 1.30 18.35 -6.40
N GLY A 136 2.16 19.37 -6.24
CA GLY A 136 3.21 19.73 -7.20
C GLY A 136 2.68 20.47 -8.44
N LYS A 137 1.60 21.24 -8.29
CA LYS A 137 0.99 22.07 -9.33
C LYS A 137 1.21 23.55 -9.04
N GLU A 138 1.52 24.31 -10.08
CA GLU A 138 1.65 25.76 -10.01
C GLU A 138 0.26 26.43 -10.06
N PRO A 139 -0.18 27.15 -9.01
CA PRO A 139 -1.51 27.75 -8.99
C PRO A 139 -1.76 28.71 -10.16
N SER A 140 -0.74 29.42 -10.64
CA SER A 140 -0.87 30.37 -11.75
C SER A 140 -1.26 29.72 -13.09
N THR A 141 -1.09 28.41 -13.24
CA THR A 141 -1.46 27.68 -14.46
C THR A 141 -2.81 26.97 -14.34
N VAL A 142 -3.38 26.89 -13.14
CA VAL A 142 -4.63 26.18 -12.87
C VAL A 142 -5.81 27.13 -12.97
N ALA A 143 -6.89 26.66 -13.59
CA ALA A 143 -8.15 27.39 -13.72
C ALA A 143 -8.77 27.66 -12.34
N LYS A 144 -9.39 28.82 -12.19
CA LYS A 144 -10.03 29.27 -10.96
C LYS A 144 -11.52 29.42 -11.13
N TYR A 145 -12.26 29.19 -10.05
CA TYR A 145 -13.63 29.62 -9.95
C TYR A 145 -13.66 31.15 -9.75
N GLU A 146 -14.36 31.86 -10.64
CA GLU A 146 -14.51 33.32 -10.51
C GLU A 146 -15.41 33.65 -9.31
N ASP A 147 -14.88 34.33 -8.29
CA ASP A 147 -15.61 34.61 -7.05
C ASP A 147 -16.95 35.34 -7.26
N LYS A 148 -17.00 36.26 -8.24
CA LYS A 148 -18.24 36.97 -8.61
C LYS A 148 -19.38 36.05 -9.09
N ILE A 149 -19.07 34.84 -9.55
CA ILE A 149 -20.05 33.83 -10.02
C ILE A 149 -20.28 32.77 -8.95
N TRP A 150 -19.20 32.28 -8.34
CA TRP A 150 -19.24 31.08 -7.50
C TRP A 150 -19.26 31.37 -6.00
N HIS A 151 -18.89 32.59 -5.58
CA HIS A 151 -18.85 33.03 -4.19
C HIS A 151 -17.99 32.12 -3.29
N MET A 152 -16.83 31.69 -3.79
CA MET A 152 -15.90 30.77 -3.13
C MET A 152 -14.61 31.45 -2.64
N GLY A 153 -14.50 32.77 -2.80
CA GLY A 153 -13.29 33.55 -2.54
C GLY A 153 -12.23 33.41 -3.64
N ASP A 154 -11.12 34.11 -3.45
CA ASP A 154 -10.01 34.17 -4.42
C ASP A 154 -9.12 32.92 -4.41
N ASP A 155 -9.31 31.97 -3.49
CA ASP A 155 -8.47 30.77 -3.36
C ASP A 155 -9.21 29.48 -3.73
N ALA A 156 -9.95 29.53 -4.84
CA ALA A 156 -10.76 28.43 -5.35
C ALA A 156 -10.33 28.02 -6.77
N TYR A 157 -9.69 26.87 -6.88
CA TYR A 157 -9.15 26.31 -8.13
C TYR A 157 -9.92 25.06 -8.55
N VAL A 158 -9.98 24.81 -9.86
CA VAL A 158 -10.77 23.71 -10.42
C VAL A 158 -9.96 22.40 -10.39
N GLY A 159 -10.48 21.40 -9.69
CA GLY A 159 -9.97 20.03 -9.70
C GLY A 159 -11.08 18.98 -9.81
N THR A 160 -10.71 17.74 -10.08
CA THR A 160 -11.61 16.57 -10.13
C THR A 160 -10.89 15.33 -9.63
N LEU A 161 -11.63 14.35 -9.13
CA LEU A 161 -11.08 13.04 -8.82
C LEU A 161 -10.74 12.28 -10.11
N ASP A 162 -9.50 11.82 -10.23
CA ASP A 162 -9.03 11.14 -11.43
C ASP A 162 -9.64 9.75 -11.63
N PHE A 163 -10.01 9.08 -10.54
CA PHE A 163 -10.66 7.77 -10.60
C PHE A 163 -11.85 7.74 -11.57
N PHE A 164 -12.70 8.78 -11.56
CA PHE A 164 -13.83 8.88 -12.49
C PHE A 164 -13.38 9.06 -13.94
N HIS A 165 -12.28 9.78 -14.16
CA HIS A 165 -11.72 9.92 -15.50
C HIS A 165 -11.15 8.59 -16.03
N GLN A 166 -10.51 7.80 -15.18
CA GLN A 166 -10.03 6.45 -15.54
C GLN A 166 -11.19 5.53 -15.96
N VAL A 167 -12.29 5.55 -15.19
CA VAL A 167 -13.49 4.78 -15.53
C VAL A 167 -14.15 5.29 -16.80
N HIS A 168 -14.26 6.60 -17.00
CA HIS A 168 -14.75 7.22 -18.24
C HIS A 168 -13.92 6.77 -19.46
N CYS A 169 -12.59 6.80 -19.36
CA CYS A 169 -11.71 6.31 -20.43
C CYS A 169 -11.94 4.82 -20.72
N LEU A 170 -12.10 3.99 -19.69
CA LEU A 170 -12.40 2.58 -19.87
C LEU A 170 -13.78 2.36 -20.53
N ASN A 171 -14.81 3.13 -20.16
CA ASN A 171 -16.12 3.03 -20.77
C ASN A 171 -16.12 3.52 -22.23
N MET A 172 -15.37 4.58 -22.53
CA MET A 172 -15.12 5.03 -23.90
C MET A 172 -14.47 3.93 -24.74
N LEU A 173 -13.46 3.24 -24.21
CA LEU A 173 -12.82 2.09 -24.85
C LEU A 173 -13.79 0.92 -25.01
N ARG A 174 -14.59 0.61 -23.98
CA ARG A 174 -15.66 -0.40 -24.04
C ARG A 174 -16.61 -0.09 -25.18
N LYS A 175 -17.19 1.10 -25.19
CA LYS A 175 -18.14 1.55 -26.21
C LYS A 175 -17.51 1.51 -27.59
N ALA A 176 -16.25 1.94 -27.75
CA ALA A 176 -15.55 1.88 -29.03
C ALA A 176 -15.30 0.44 -29.50
N ALA A 177 -14.91 -0.47 -28.60
CA ALA A 177 -14.71 -1.88 -28.92
C ALA A 177 -15.99 -2.57 -29.42
N PHE A 178 -17.16 -2.03 -29.04
CA PHE A 178 -18.48 -2.52 -29.45
C PHE A 178 -19.24 -1.52 -30.35
N ALA A 179 -18.61 -0.42 -30.80
CA ALA A 179 -19.24 0.63 -31.61
C ALA A 179 -19.39 0.12 -33.05
N GLY A 180 -20.61 -0.26 -33.40
CA GLY A 180 -20.91 -1.01 -34.64
C GLY A 180 -22.14 -1.93 -34.53
N ASN A 181 -22.75 -2.02 -33.33
CA ASN A 181 -23.82 -2.91 -32.93
C ASN A 181 -23.42 -4.39 -32.88
N ALA A 182 -23.77 -5.03 -31.76
CA ALA A 182 -24.20 -6.42 -31.66
C ALA A 182 -23.45 -7.41 -32.57
N ALA A 183 -22.34 -7.95 -32.09
CA ALA A 183 -21.36 -8.69 -32.89
C ALA A 183 -20.83 -7.81 -34.03
N MET A 184 -19.53 -7.48 -34.02
CA MET A 184 -18.89 -7.40 -35.33
C MET A 184 -19.23 -8.73 -36.01
N PRO A 185 -19.99 -8.78 -37.11
CA PRO A 185 -20.44 -10.07 -37.67
C PRO A 185 -19.27 -10.95 -38.12
N SER A 186 -18.05 -10.38 -38.11
CA SER A 186 -16.76 -10.97 -38.40
C SER A 186 -15.92 -11.33 -37.17
N TRP A 187 -16.30 -10.95 -35.94
CA TRP A 187 -15.55 -11.34 -34.73
C TRP A 187 -16.10 -12.67 -34.23
N PRO A 188 -15.25 -13.69 -34.06
CA PRO A 188 -15.71 -14.94 -33.48
C PRO A 188 -16.24 -14.71 -32.05
N VAL A 189 -17.15 -15.58 -31.63
CA VAL A 189 -17.88 -15.49 -30.36
C VAL A 189 -16.92 -15.41 -29.18
N VAL A 190 -15.78 -16.10 -29.30
CA VAL A 190 -14.72 -16.17 -28.30
C VAL A 190 -14.12 -14.80 -28.02
N GLU A 191 -13.78 -14.03 -29.05
CA GLU A 191 -13.17 -12.71 -28.91
C GLU A 191 -14.12 -11.71 -28.24
N THR A 192 -15.42 -11.81 -28.54
CA THR A 192 -16.44 -10.97 -27.89
C THR A 192 -16.49 -11.25 -26.39
N ILE A 193 -16.54 -12.53 -25.99
CA ILE A 193 -16.52 -12.94 -24.58
C ILE A 193 -15.22 -12.47 -23.90
N HIS A 194 -14.08 -12.58 -24.58
CA HIS A 194 -12.81 -12.11 -24.05
C HIS A 194 -12.81 -10.60 -23.83
N LEU A 195 -13.31 -9.80 -24.77
CA LEU A 195 -13.39 -8.34 -24.60
C LEU A 195 -14.32 -7.95 -23.45
N GLN A 196 -15.47 -8.59 -23.33
CA GLN A 196 -16.41 -8.38 -22.22
C GLN A 196 -15.76 -8.70 -20.88
N HIS A 197 -15.19 -9.90 -20.75
CA HIS A 197 -14.50 -10.35 -19.53
C HIS A 197 -13.33 -9.43 -19.17
N CYS A 198 -12.45 -9.11 -20.13
CA CYS A 198 -11.30 -8.24 -19.89
C CYS A 198 -11.72 -6.83 -19.46
N THR A 199 -12.70 -6.24 -20.15
CA THR A 199 -13.21 -4.91 -19.79
C THR A 199 -13.82 -4.91 -18.39
N GLY A 200 -14.60 -5.94 -18.08
CA GLY A 200 -15.20 -6.15 -16.77
C GLY A 200 -14.18 -6.32 -15.65
N MET A 201 -13.14 -7.12 -15.88
CA MET A 201 -12.05 -7.32 -14.92
C MET A 201 -11.24 -6.05 -14.70
N LEU A 202 -11.00 -5.26 -15.75
CA LEU A 202 -10.35 -3.96 -15.62
C LEU A 202 -11.20 -2.98 -14.79
N MET A 203 -12.51 -2.93 -15.04
CA MET A 203 -13.43 -2.10 -14.25
C MET A 203 -13.42 -2.52 -12.78
N GLN A 204 -13.57 -3.80 -12.50
CA GLN A 204 -13.49 -4.33 -11.13
C GLN A 204 -12.15 -4.04 -10.45
N HIS A 205 -11.04 -4.06 -11.20
CA HIS A 205 -9.74 -3.66 -10.68
C HIS A 205 -9.69 -2.17 -10.33
N LEU A 206 -10.17 -1.29 -11.23
CA LEU A 206 -10.27 0.16 -10.96
C LEU A 206 -11.10 0.46 -9.71
N LEU A 207 -12.23 -0.24 -9.52
CA LEU A 207 -13.05 -0.13 -8.31
C LEU A 207 -12.29 -0.60 -7.05
N CYS A 208 -11.54 -1.70 -7.16
CA CYS A 208 -10.78 -2.28 -6.05
C CYS A 208 -9.61 -1.39 -5.62
N THR A 209 -9.01 -0.65 -6.55
CA THR A 209 -7.84 0.20 -6.32
C THR A 209 -8.15 1.69 -6.41
N ALA A 210 -9.43 2.08 -6.31
CA ALA A 210 -9.90 3.44 -6.53
C ALA A 210 -9.04 4.47 -5.78
N ASP A 211 -8.21 5.19 -6.51
CA ASP A 211 -7.23 6.14 -5.97
C ASP A 211 -7.88 7.52 -5.80
N ALA A 212 -7.53 8.20 -4.71
CA ALA A 212 -8.06 9.52 -4.38
C ALA A 212 -7.27 10.66 -5.05
N GLY A 213 -6.36 10.36 -5.98
CA GLY A 213 -5.60 11.37 -6.70
C GLY A 213 -6.50 12.25 -7.59
N MET A 214 -6.01 13.46 -7.84
CA MET A 214 -6.78 14.54 -8.45
C MET A 214 -6.17 14.97 -9.80
N VAL A 215 -7.03 15.35 -10.74
CA VAL A 215 -6.69 16.07 -11.97
C VAL A 215 -7.13 17.52 -11.83
N THR A 216 -6.25 18.45 -12.23
CA THR A 216 -6.51 19.89 -12.26
C THR A 216 -6.90 20.33 -13.66
N TYR A 217 -7.45 21.54 -13.80
CA TYR A 217 -7.76 22.10 -15.11
C TYR A 217 -6.88 23.31 -15.40
N GLN A 218 -6.42 23.48 -16.64
CA GLN A 218 -5.51 24.55 -17.04
C GLN A 218 -6.01 25.26 -18.30
N TRP A 219 -5.66 26.54 -18.43
CA TRP A 219 -5.87 27.28 -19.67
C TRP A 219 -4.82 26.86 -20.69
N ARG A 220 -5.27 26.44 -21.86
CA ARG A 220 -4.40 26.15 -23.01
C ARG A 220 -4.51 27.28 -24.02
N GLU A 221 -3.43 27.51 -24.76
CA GLU A 221 -3.43 28.47 -25.87
C GLU A 221 -4.59 28.17 -26.82
N ASN A 222 -5.29 29.23 -27.24
CA ASN A 222 -6.46 29.17 -28.13
C ASN A 222 -7.67 28.39 -27.59
N SER A 223 -7.75 28.13 -26.28
CA SER A 223 -8.93 27.55 -25.66
C SER A 223 -9.82 28.59 -24.98
N HIS A 224 -11.13 28.46 -25.16
CA HIS A 224 -12.15 29.21 -24.43
C HIS A 224 -12.64 28.50 -23.16
N ILE A 225 -12.27 27.22 -22.97
CA ILE A 225 -12.63 26.41 -21.80
C ILE A 225 -11.37 25.82 -21.16
N PRO A 226 -11.32 25.64 -19.84
CA PRO A 226 -10.15 25.06 -19.20
C PRO A 226 -10.07 23.55 -19.54
N TYR A 227 -8.89 23.07 -19.91
CA TYR A 227 -8.64 21.68 -20.26
C TYR A 227 -8.14 20.88 -19.05
N PRO A 228 -8.58 19.63 -18.86
CA PRO A 228 -8.02 18.78 -17.83
C PRO A 228 -6.52 18.53 -18.08
N ASP A 229 -5.76 18.53 -17.00
CA ASP A 229 -4.33 18.27 -16.99
C ASP A 229 -4.05 16.86 -16.48
N PHE A 230 -3.96 15.90 -17.40
CA PHE A 230 -3.67 14.50 -17.05
C PHE A 230 -2.20 14.26 -16.69
N GLY A 231 -1.31 15.24 -16.88
CA GLY A 231 0.10 15.18 -16.49
C GLY A 231 0.28 15.41 -14.99
N VAL A 232 -0.20 14.49 -14.16
CA VAL A 232 -0.16 14.62 -12.68
C VAL A 232 0.85 13.67 -12.04
N ASN A 233 1.38 14.08 -10.88
CA ASN A 233 2.24 13.22 -10.08
C ASN A 233 1.45 12.05 -9.49
N ARG A 234 2.08 10.87 -9.40
CA ARG A 234 1.50 9.65 -8.81
C ARG A 234 2.52 8.90 -7.99
N GLN A 235 2.02 8.26 -6.92
CA GLN A 235 2.81 7.32 -6.14
C GLN A 235 2.63 5.90 -6.70
N CYS A 236 3.38 5.56 -7.75
CA CYS A 236 3.28 4.26 -8.40
C CYS A 236 4.12 3.19 -7.68
N ARG A 237 3.71 1.92 -7.81
CA ARG A 237 4.58 0.78 -7.51
C ARG A 237 5.57 0.61 -8.67
N ASP A 238 6.82 0.29 -8.35
CA ASP A 238 7.84 0.04 -9.38
C ASP A 238 7.60 -1.34 -10.01
N TRP A 239 6.90 -1.35 -11.14
CA TRP A 239 6.53 -2.57 -11.87
C TRP A 239 7.74 -3.42 -12.28
N ARG A 240 8.93 -2.81 -12.42
CA ARG A 240 10.15 -3.53 -12.83
C ARG A 240 10.57 -4.57 -11.80
N GLN A 241 10.31 -4.30 -10.52
CA GLN A 241 10.60 -5.25 -9.44
C GLN A 241 9.70 -6.48 -9.55
N LEU A 242 8.45 -6.31 -9.98
CA LEU A 242 7.54 -7.42 -10.23
C LEU A 242 7.99 -8.27 -11.42
N VAL A 243 8.50 -7.62 -12.48
CA VAL A 243 9.08 -8.30 -13.64
C VAL A 243 10.33 -9.08 -13.25
N ALA A 244 11.25 -8.46 -12.51
CA ALA A 244 12.45 -9.13 -12.02
C ALA A 244 12.10 -10.34 -11.14
N TRP A 245 11.12 -10.19 -10.23
CA TRP A 245 10.64 -11.29 -9.40
C TRP A 245 10.06 -12.42 -10.25
N ARG A 246 9.21 -12.11 -11.25
CA ARG A 246 8.67 -13.10 -12.19
C ARG A 246 9.79 -13.88 -12.86
N ASP A 247 10.80 -13.19 -13.40
CA ASP A 247 11.86 -13.82 -14.18
C ASP A 247 12.77 -14.71 -13.33
N GLU A 248 13.05 -14.32 -12.09
CA GLU A 248 13.81 -15.13 -11.13
C GLU A 248 13.04 -16.38 -10.67
N HIS A 249 11.71 -16.30 -10.60
CA HIS A 249 10.85 -17.37 -10.07
C HIS A 249 10.08 -18.14 -11.15
N ALA A 250 10.30 -17.82 -12.44
CA ALA A 250 9.61 -18.47 -13.54
C ALA A 250 10.02 -19.94 -13.64
N VAL A 251 9.03 -20.81 -13.83
CA VAL A 251 9.28 -22.21 -14.16
C VAL A 251 9.62 -22.36 -15.64
N ASP A 252 10.24 -23.49 -15.97
CA ASP A 252 10.49 -23.91 -17.34
C ASP A 252 9.19 -23.94 -18.16
N LEU A 253 9.10 -23.03 -19.14
CA LEU A 253 7.89 -22.84 -19.95
C LEU A 253 7.57 -24.06 -20.80
N ASP A 254 8.58 -24.75 -21.35
CA ASP A 254 8.39 -25.94 -22.17
C ASP A 254 7.79 -27.08 -21.35
N LYS A 255 8.24 -27.23 -20.09
CA LYS A 255 7.65 -28.19 -19.14
C LYS A 255 6.24 -27.79 -18.73
N TYR A 256 5.96 -26.50 -18.56
CA TYR A 256 4.63 -26.03 -18.18
C TYR A 256 3.59 -26.24 -19.29
N MET A 257 3.94 -25.98 -20.56
CA MET A 257 3.02 -26.13 -21.70
C MET A 257 2.49 -27.56 -21.88
N VAL A 258 3.24 -28.57 -21.43
CA VAL A 258 2.84 -29.98 -21.51
C VAL A 258 2.31 -30.53 -20.17
N TYR A 259 2.25 -29.70 -19.13
CA TYR A 259 1.80 -30.11 -17.80
C TYR A 259 0.30 -30.44 -17.83
N LYS A 260 -0.04 -31.66 -17.41
CA LYS A 260 -1.42 -32.14 -17.34
C LYS A 260 -1.90 -32.15 -15.91
N LYS A 261 -3.20 -31.89 -15.72
CA LYS A 261 -3.85 -31.95 -14.41
C LYS A 261 -3.58 -33.31 -13.73
N PRO A 262 -2.97 -33.33 -12.55
CA PRO A 262 -2.80 -34.56 -11.79
C PRO A 262 -4.13 -35.15 -11.31
N GLY A 263 -4.22 -36.48 -11.25
CA GLY A 263 -5.47 -37.17 -10.88
C GLY A 263 -5.97 -36.90 -9.44
N TRP A 264 -5.10 -36.46 -8.54
CA TRP A 264 -5.45 -36.11 -7.15
C TRP A 264 -6.05 -34.71 -7.01
N VAL A 265 -5.89 -33.84 -8.02
CA VAL A 265 -6.45 -32.49 -8.00
C VAL A 265 -7.94 -32.57 -8.34
N LYS A 266 -8.79 -32.03 -7.47
CA LYS A 266 -10.24 -31.94 -7.73
C LYS A 266 -10.53 -30.85 -8.76
N ASN A 267 -11.59 -31.02 -9.56
CA ASN A 267 -12.11 -29.91 -10.36
C ASN A 267 -12.78 -28.90 -9.42
N VAL A 268 -12.56 -27.62 -9.66
CA VAL A 268 -13.40 -26.57 -9.08
C VAL A 268 -14.65 -26.50 -9.96
N PRO A 269 -15.85 -26.71 -9.41
CA PRO A 269 -17.07 -26.55 -10.19
C PRO A 269 -17.27 -25.08 -10.56
N TRP A 270 -17.92 -24.83 -11.70
CA TRP A 270 -18.40 -23.50 -12.05
C TRP A 270 -19.43 -23.00 -11.04
N SER A 271 -19.60 -21.69 -10.96
CA SER A 271 -20.39 -21.05 -9.91
C SER A 271 -21.90 -21.34 -10.05
N SER A 272 -22.36 -21.60 -11.27
CA SER A 272 -23.75 -21.96 -11.57
C SER A 272 -23.88 -23.04 -12.65
N GLU A 273 -25.07 -23.65 -12.73
CA GLU A 273 -25.43 -24.58 -13.80
C GLU A 273 -25.48 -23.88 -15.16
N GLU A 274 -25.97 -22.64 -15.20
CA GLU A 274 -26.02 -21.80 -16.40
C GLU A 274 -24.62 -21.48 -16.94
N GLU A 275 -23.68 -21.13 -16.05
CA GLU A 275 -22.27 -20.95 -16.42
C GLU A 275 -21.67 -22.26 -16.95
N THR A 276 -22.01 -23.39 -16.35
CA THR A 276 -21.55 -24.70 -16.82
C THR A 276 -22.08 -25.00 -18.23
N GLU A 277 -23.34 -24.70 -18.51
CA GLU A 277 -23.96 -24.91 -19.81
C GLU A 277 -23.36 -23.98 -20.87
N PHE A 278 -23.20 -22.70 -20.55
CA PHE A 278 -22.54 -21.71 -21.41
C PHE A 278 -21.13 -22.15 -21.83
N LEU A 279 -20.32 -22.64 -20.88
CA LEU A 279 -18.94 -23.04 -21.17
C LEU A 279 -18.87 -24.31 -22.01
N ARG A 280 -19.79 -25.27 -21.82
CA ARG A 280 -19.90 -26.45 -22.69
C ARG A 280 -20.23 -26.06 -24.12
N GLU A 281 -21.12 -25.08 -24.29
CA GLU A 281 -21.47 -24.57 -25.61
C GLU A 281 -20.30 -23.80 -26.25
N LEU A 282 -19.58 -22.99 -25.47
CA LEU A 282 -18.39 -22.30 -25.93
C LEU A 282 -17.30 -23.28 -26.42
N ASP A 283 -17.03 -24.34 -25.65
CA ASP A 283 -16.10 -25.39 -26.04
C ASP A 283 -16.51 -26.05 -27.37
N ARG A 284 -17.81 -26.29 -27.57
CA ARG A 284 -18.34 -26.83 -28.82
C ARG A 284 -18.09 -25.89 -30.01
N ILE A 285 -18.34 -24.60 -29.84
CA ILE A 285 -18.10 -23.57 -30.87
C ILE A 285 -16.62 -23.53 -31.24
N ILE A 286 -15.73 -23.51 -30.25
CA ILE A 286 -14.27 -23.48 -30.45
C ILE A 286 -13.81 -24.70 -31.26
N GLU A 287 -14.28 -25.90 -30.92
CA GLU A 287 -13.91 -27.13 -31.62
C GLU A 287 -14.41 -27.12 -33.08
N GLU A 288 -15.61 -26.60 -33.33
CA GLU A 288 -16.16 -26.44 -34.67
C GLU A 288 -15.35 -25.45 -35.53
N GLU A 289 -14.94 -24.31 -34.97
CA GLU A 289 -14.08 -23.33 -35.65
C GLU A 289 -12.68 -23.87 -35.93
N ARG A 290 -12.10 -24.61 -34.99
CA ARG A 290 -10.81 -25.29 -35.18
C ARG A 290 -10.87 -26.31 -36.33
N ARG A 291 -11.99 -27.03 -36.45
CA ARG A 291 -12.21 -27.97 -37.57
C ARG A 291 -12.36 -27.25 -38.91
N LYS A 292 -12.99 -26.07 -38.94
CA LYS A 292 -13.14 -25.25 -40.16
C LYS A 292 -11.84 -24.58 -40.61
N SER A 293 -10.95 -24.23 -39.68
CA SER A 293 -9.66 -23.58 -39.96
C SER A 293 -8.51 -24.54 -40.23
N GLY A 294 -8.66 -25.82 -39.88
CA GLY A 294 -7.68 -26.90 -40.12
C GLY A 294 -7.97 -27.78 -41.34
N GLY A 295 -8.73 -27.30 -42.33
CA GLY A 295 -9.01 -27.96 -43.61
C GLY A 295 -8.39 -27.25 -44.79
#